data_AF-A0A2V5P051-F1
#
_entry.id   AF-A0A2V5P051-F1
#
_cell.length_a   1.000
_cell.length_b   1.000
_cell.length_c   1.000
_cell.angle_alpha   90.00
_cell.angle_beta   90.00
_cell.angle_gamma   90.00
#
_symmetry.space_group_name_H-M   'P 1'
#
loop_
_entity.id
_entity.type
_entity.pdbx_description
1 polymer ?
#
loop_
_entity_poly.entity_id
_entity_poly.type
_entity_poly.pdbx_seq_one_letter_code
_entity_poly.pdbx_strand_id
1 'polypeptide(L)'
;SVGVVFDQRQMDWPQTGSLGQRLKDFLLKHPAAREILEHAQWQEGDVHWRKQLPYSSRLYAGDGFALVGDAGAFLDPFYSPGLDWMAFTVTRSTELILAQFRGEA
;
A
#
# COMPACT_ATOMS: atom_id res chain seq x y z
N SER A 1 7.67 -10.15 5.94
CA SER A 1 6.26 -9.78 5.70
C SER A 1 5.75 -10.59 4.52
N VAL A 2 4.52 -11.10 4.58
CA VAL A 2 3.87 -11.82 3.49
C VAL A 2 2.52 -11.16 3.24
N GLY A 3 2.25 -10.83 1.98
CA GLY A 3 1.00 -10.20 1.56
C GLY A 3 0.46 -10.85 0.30
N VAL A 4 -0.86 -10.85 0.15
CA VAL A 4 -1.55 -11.27 -1.06
C VAL A 4 -2.36 -10.08 -1.56
N VAL A 5 -2.14 -9.73 -2.83
CA VAL A 5 -2.91 -8.72 -3.55
C VAL A 5 -3.65 -9.44 -4.67
N PHE A 6 -4.93 -9.13 -4.83
CA PHE A 6 -5.78 -9.80 -5.80
C PHE A 6 -6.89 -8.87 -6.28
N ASP A 7 -7.37 -9.12 -7.50
CA ASP A 7 -8.52 -8.43 -8.08
C ASP A 7 -9.81 -9.17 -7.70
N GLN A 8 -10.69 -8.50 -6.95
CA GLN A 8 -11.98 -9.05 -6.51
C GLN A 8 -12.92 -9.41 -7.66
N ARG A 9 -12.66 -8.92 -8.88
CA ARG A 9 -13.42 -9.28 -10.09
C ARG A 9 -12.99 -10.60 -10.70
N GLN A 10 -11.80 -11.10 -10.32
CA GLN A 10 -11.16 -12.27 -10.92
C GLN A 10 -11.01 -13.43 -9.93
N MET A 11 -11.16 -13.16 -8.62
CA MET A 11 -10.94 -14.17 -7.58
C MET A 11 -11.88 -13.96 -6.39
N ASP A 12 -12.46 -15.07 -5.93
CA ASP A 12 -13.17 -15.14 -4.66
C ASP A 12 -12.21 -15.34 -3.48
N TRP A 13 -12.33 -14.48 -2.48
CA TRP A 13 -11.59 -14.61 -1.23
C TRP A 13 -12.34 -15.51 -0.24
N PRO A 14 -11.66 -16.44 0.47
CA PRO A 14 -12.29 -17.25 1.52
C PRO A 14 -13.01 -16.39 2.57
N GLN A 15 -14.22 -16.78 2.98
CA GLN A 15 -15.00 -16.02 3.97
C GLN A 15 -15.06 -16.68 5.35
N THR A 16 -14.70 -17.96 5.44
CA THR A 16 -14.76 -18.75 6.69
C THR A 16 -13.44 -18.69 7.45
N GLY A 17 -13.50 -18.58 8.78
CA GLY A 17 -12.34 -18.61 9.67
C GLY A 17 -11.69 -17.24 9.93
N SER A 18 -10.65 -17.22 10.78
CA SER A 18 -9.91 -15.99 11.09
C SER A 18 -9.17 -15.48 9.85
N LEU A 19 -8.79 -14.20 9.83
CA LEU A 19 -8.06 -13.63 8.69
C LEU A 19 -6.69 -14.32 8.46
N GLY A 20 -5.97 -14.62 9.54
CA GLY A 20 -4.69 -15.35 9.48
C GLY A 20 -4.85 -16.75 8.88
N GLN A 21 -5.87 -17.50 9.34
CA GLN A 21 -6.17 -18.83 8.80
C GLN A 21 -6.48 -18.76 7.30
N ARG A 22 -7.35 -17.84 6.89
CA ARG A 22 -7.71 -17.64 5.47
C ARG A 22 -6.50 -17.30 4.60
N LEU A 23 -5.61 -16.43 5.09
CA LEU A 23 -4.38 -16.06 4.39
C LEU A 23 -3.44 -17.28 4.25
N LYS A 24 -3.20 -18.01 5.34
CA LYS A 24 -2.35 -19.22 5.32
C LYS A 24 -2.93 -20.28 4.38
N ASP A 25 -4.21 -20.61 4.50
CA ASP A 25 -4.87 -21.60 3.65
C ASP A 25 -4.83 -21.21 2.18
N PHE A 26 -4.98 -19.92 1.87
CA PHE A 26 -4.85 -19.44 0.50
C PHE A 26 -3.42 -19.62 -0.04
N LEU A 27 -2.40 -19.19 0.71
CA LEU A 27 -1.00 -19.30 0.32
C LEU A 27 -0.58 -20.76 0.12
N LEU A 28 -0.97 -21.67 1.01
CA LEU A 28 -0.59 -23.08 0.94
C LEU A 28 -1.16 -23.84 -0.27
N LYS A 29 -2.12 -23.25 -1.02
CA LYS A 29 -2.56 -23.82 -2.32
C LYS A 29 -1.45 -23.76 -3.38
N HIS A 30 -0.54 -22.80 -3.28
CA HIS A 30 0.56 -22.64 -4.24
C HIS A 30 1.80 -23.44 -3.77
N PRO A 31 2.37 -24.33 -4.60
CA PRO A 31 3.49 -25.19 -4.20
C PRO A 31 4.70 -24.41 -3.64
N ALA A 32 5.11 -23.33 -4.31
CA ALA A 32 6.24 -22.52 -3.85
C ALA A 32 5.98 -21.83 -2.50
N ALA A 33 4.73 -21.41 -2.24
CA ALA A 33 4.40 -20.80 -0.96
C ALA A 33 4.33 -21.86 0.16
N ARG A 34 3.88 -23.09 -0.15
CA ARG A 34 3.89 -24.21 0.79
C ARG A 34 5.32 -24.55 1.24
N GLU A 35 6.25 -24.66 0.30
CA GLU A 35 7.66 -24.95 0.60
C GLU A 35 8.26 -23.98 1.62
N ILE A 36 7.86 -22.70 1.55
CA ILE A 36 8.39 -21.64 2.41
C ILE A 36 7.59 -21.48 3.72
N LEU A 37 6.26 -21.73 3.69
CA LEU A 37 5.34 -21.27 4.73
C LEU A 37 4.57 -22.37 5.47
N GLU A 38 4.73 -23.67 5.14
CA GLU A 38 3.96 -24.76 5.73
C GLU A 38 3.95 -24.74 7.27
N HIS A 39 5.13 -24.61 7.87
CA HIS A 39 5.29 -24.57 9.32
C HIS A 39 5.31 -23.15 9.91
N ALA A 40 5.22 -22.11 9.06
CA ALA A 40 5.18 -20.72 9.51
C ALA A 40 3.90 -20.44 10.31
N GLN A 41 4.03 -19.68 11.39
CA GLN A 41 2.92 -19.19 12.20
C GLN A 41 2.77 -17.69 11.95
N TRP A 42 1.53 -17.22 11.80
CA TRP A 42 1.29 -15.77 11.80
C TRP A 42 1.33 -15.24 13.23
N GLN A 43 1.60 -13.95 13.36
CA GLN A 43 1.49 -13.25 14.62
C GLN A 43 0.04 -12.82 14.84
N GLU A 44 -0.57 -13.26 15.95
CA GLU A 44 -1.95 -12.91 16.28
C GLU A 44 -2.08 -11.39 16.46
N GLY A 45 -3.11 -10.80 15.84
CA GLY A 45 -3.29 -9.35 15.79
C GLY A 45 -2.49 -8.61 14.71
N ASP A 46 -1.57 -9.26 13.98
CA ASP A 46 -0.74 -8.63 12.92
C ASP A 46 -1.17 -9.03 11.49
N VAL A 47 -2.38 -9.55 11.34
CA VAL A 47 -2.93 -9.88 10.01
C VAL A 47 -3.89 -8.79 9.58
N HIS A 48 -3.58 -8.14 8.47
CA HIS A 48 -4.27 -6.95 8.02
C HIS A 48 -5.03 -7.20 6.71
N TRP A 49 -6.21 -6.59 6.61
CA TRP A 49 -7.02 -6.57 5.41
C TRP A 49 -7.29 -5.14 4.98
N ARG A 50 -7.12 -4.87 3.69
CA ARG A 50 -7.41 -3.57 3.06
C ARG A 50 -8.16 -3.83 1.75
N LYS A 51 -9.05 -2.91 1.39
CA LYS A 51 -9.81 -2.93 0.12
C LYS A 51 -9.72 -1.57 -0.53
N GLN A 52 -10.01 -1.51 -1.83
CA GLN A 52 -10.04 -0.26 -2.62
C GLN A 52 -8.71 0.50 -2.51
N LEU A 53 -7.60 -0.22 -2.69
CA LEU A 53 -6.25 0.34 -2.58
C LEU A 53 -5.99 1.48 -3.58
N PRO A 54 -6.33 1.37 -4.89
CA PRO A 54 -5.97 2.41 -5.83
C PRO A 54 -6.83 3.67 -5.67
N TYR A 55 -6.20 4.82 -5.50
CA TYR A 55 -6.86 6.13 -5.52
C TYR A 55 -5.90 7.25 -5.94
N SER A 56 -6.48 8.39 -6.29
CA SER A 56 -5.75 9.62 -6.59
C SER A 56 -6.60 10.83 -6.17
N SER A 57 -5.97 11.77 -5.48
CA SER A 57 -6.55 13.06 -5.15
C SER A 57 -6.72 13.89 -6.42
N ARG A 58 -7.84 14.61 -6.53
CA ARG A 58 -8.10 15.49 -7.69
C ARG A 58 -7.20 16.73 -7.71
N LEU A 59 -6.75 17.16 -6.54
CA LEU A 59 -5.91 18.35 -6.34
C LEU A 59 -4.79 18.00 -5.38
N TYR A 60 -3.54 18.27 -5.78
CA TYR A 60 -2.34 17.93 -5.01
C TYR A 60 -1.75 19.11 -4.27
N ALA A 61 -2.05 20.35 -4.68
CA ALA A 61 -1.59 21.55 -4.01
C ALA A 61 -2.55 22.71 -4.29
N GLY A 62 -2.53 23.71 -3.42
CA GLY A 62 -3.28 24.95 -3.54
C GLY A 62 -2.71 26.01 -2.62
N ASP A 63 -3.44 27.11 -2.45
CA ASP A 63 -2.99 28.19 -1.57
C ASP A 63 -2.84 27.70 -0.12
N GLY A 64 -1.61 27.70 0.38
CA GLY A 64 -1.25 27.27 1.73
C GLY A 64 -1.20 25.76 1.97
N PHE A 65 -1.29 24.89 0.94
CA PHE A 65 -1.17 23.44 1.16
C PHE A 65 -0.60 22.64 -0.01
N ALA A 66 0.00 21.49 0.30
CA ALA A 66 0.38 20.44 -0.63
C ALA A 66 0.15 19.05 0.00
N LEU A 67 -0.27 18.07 -0.81
CA LEU A 67 -0.44 16.67 -0.43
C LEU A 67 0.82 15.89 -0.78
N VAL A 68 1.28 15.05 0.14
CA VAL A 68 2.50 14.24 -0.01
C VAL A 68 2.23 12.77 0.28
N GLY A 69 2.99 11.89 -0.38
CA GLY A 69 2.86 10.44 -0.27
C GLY A 69 1.42 9.97 -0.48
N ASP A 70 0.97 9.09 0.40
CA ASP A 70 -0.37 8.50 0.36
C ASP A 70 -1.48 9.57 0.45
N ALA A 71 -1.27 10.74 1.06
CA ALA A 71 -2.30 11.80 1.02
C ALA A 71 -2.65 12.24 -0.42
N GLY A 72 -1.70 12.11 -1.35
CA GLY A 72 -1.90 12.41 -2.76
C GLY A 72 -2.49 11.24 -3.54
N ALA A 73 -1.89 10.07 -3.47
CA ALA A 73 -2.31 8.88 -4.23
C ALA A 73 -1.66 7.60 -3.69
N PHE A 74 -2.30 6.48 -3.98
CA PHE A 74 -1.73 5.14 -3.85
C PHE A 74 -2.22 4.28 -5.02
N LEU A 75 -1.38 3.38 -5.53
CA LEU A 75 -1.75 2.48 -6.62
C LEU A 75 -1.81 1.03 -6.12
N ASP A 76 -0.65 0.40 -6.01
CA ASP A 76 -0.48 -1.02 -5.68
C ASP A 76 0.93 -1.23 -5.10
N PRO A 77 1.15 -2.20 -4.18
CA PRO A 77 2.49 -2.51 -3.70
C PRO A 77 3.40 -3.16 -4.77
N PHE A 78 2.88 -3.60 -5.91
CA PHE A 78 3.69 -4.15 -7.00
C PHE A 78 4.70 -3.12 -7.50
N TYR A 79 5.98 -3.51 -7.52
CA TYR A 79 7.16 -2.65 -7.73
C TYR A 79 7.48 -1.64 -6.61
N SER A 80 6.82 -1.70 -5.46
CA SER A 80 7.07 -0.83 -4.31
C SER A 80 7.08 0.70 -4.60
N PRO A 81 6.19 1.24 -5.47
CA PRO A 81 6.28 2.64 -5.91
C PRO A 81 5.96 3.66 -4.81
N GLY A 82 5.31 3.24 -3.72
CA GLY A 82 4.81 4.14 -2.68
C GLY A 82 5.89 4.97 -1.99
N LEU A 83 7.07 4.37 -1.73
CA LEU A 83 8.17 5.09 -1.07
C LEU A 83 8.83 6.10 -2.00
N ASP A 84 9.02 5.75 -3.28
CA ASP A 84 9.53 6.69 -4.29
C ASP A 84 8.55 7.85 -4.50
N TRP A 85 7.25 7.53 -4.60
CA TRP A 85 6.18 8.51 -4.67
C TRP A 85 6.19 9.49 -3.49
N MET A 86 6.30 8.96 -2.27
CA MET A 86 6.44 9.77 -1.06
C MET A 86 7.69 10.64 -1.11
N ALA A 87 8.85 10.08 -1.46
CA ALA A 87 10.10 10.81 -1.52
C ALA A 87 10.04 11.98 -2.52
N PHE A 88 9.49 11.75 -3.73
CA PHE A 88 9.35 12.80 -4.73
C PHE A 88 8.39 13.89 -4.30
N THR A 89 7.20 13.53 -3.81
CA THR A 89 6.19 14.52 -3.42
C THR A 89 6.64 15.35 -2.22
N VAL A 90 7.31 14.74 -1.23
CA VAL A 90 7.90 15.46 -0.08
C VAL A 90 9.01 16.40 -0.55
N THR A 91 9.93 15.91 -1.38
CA THR A 91 11.05 16.73 -1.91
C THR A 91 10.51 17.95 -2.66
N ARG A 92 9.58 17.75 -3.59
CA ARG A 92 9.00 18.85 -4.39
C ARG A 92 8.21 19.84 -3.53
N SER A 93 7.43 19.34 -2.56
CA SER A 93 6.69 20.23 -1.66
C SER A 93 7.63 21.07 -0.80
N THR A 94 8.74 20.48 -0.34
CA THR A 94 9.76 21.20 0.44
C THR A 94 10.46 22.25 -0.41
N GLU A 95 10.83 21.93 -1.65
CA GLU A 95 11.42 22.88 -2.60
C GLU A 95 10.49 24.08 -2.86
N LEU A 96 9.18 23.84 -3.02
CA LEU A 96 8.17 24.89 -3.19
C LEU A 96 8.07 25.80 -1.97
N ILE A 97 7.99 25.22 -0.76
CA ILE A 97 7.95 26.00 0.49
C ILE A 97 9.21 26.87 0.64
N LEU A 98 10.38 26.31 0.33
CA LEU A 98 11.65 27.04 0.40
C LEU A 98 11.74 28.16 -0.65
N ALA A 99 11.24 27.93 -1.87
CA ALA A 99 11.19 28.94 -2.92
C ALA A 99 10.28 30.12 -2.51
N GLN A 100 9.12 29.82 -1.92
CA GLN A 100 8.21 30.84 -1.38
C GLN A 100 8.89 31.69 -0.29
N PHE A 101 9.64 31.07 0.65
CA PHE A 101 10.39 31.82 1.65
C PHE A 101 11.52 32.68 1.08
N ARG A 102 12.02 32.36 -0.13
CA ARG A 102 12.99 33.19 -0.86
C ARG A 102 12.36 34.25 -1.75
N GLY A 103 11.03 34.27 -1.89
CA GLY A 103 10.32 35.17 -2.80
C GLY A 103 10.47 34.80 -4.29
N GLU A 104 10.79 33.54 -4.59
CA GLU A 104 10.93 33.01 -5.96
C GLU A 104 9.60 32.51 -6.54
N ALA A 105 8.58 32.36 -5.69
CA ALA A 105 7.24 31.89 -5.99
C ALA A 105 6.22 32.58 -5.07
#